data_AF-A0A2T5G5T7-F1
#
_entry.id   AF-A0A2T5G5T7-F1
#
_cell.length_a   1.000
_cell.length_b   1.000
_cell.length_c   1.000
_cell.angle_alpha   90.00
_cell.angle_beta   90.00
_cell.angle_gamma   90.00
#
_symmetry.space_group_name_H-M   'P 1'
#
loop_
_entity.id
_entity.type
_entity.pdbx_description
1 polymer ?
#
loop_
_entity_poly.entity_id
_entity_poly.type
_entity_poly.pdbx_seq_one_letter_code
_entity_poly.pdbx_strand_id
1 'polypeptide(L)'
;MTSGFFIAKYLKRHLPLRSPDERYVILSLPPWCKDDAFQVLLNTTPGKSGLYVIPLNERSKGRLRPEARTLAGVYFRVSRSGGPTEGLILGFRWKEAYRLLGIPREADAFRLENLLALDLLFAEYLDRPEVFVHTIREINLLEGTRPEDLVQPGTDVLAALDLADPL
;
A
#
# COMPACT_ATOMS: atom_id res chain seq x y z
N MET A 1 -4.91 -11.51 0.96
CA MET A 1 -3.55 -11.96 0.58
C MET A 1 -3.23 -11.57 -0.86
N THR A 2 -4.05 -11.96 -1.85
CA THR A 2 -3.80 -11.75 -3.29
C THR A 2 -3.62 -10.29 -3.69
N SER A 3 -4.32 -9.35 -3.04
CA SER A 3 -4.09 -7.90 -3.22
C SER A 3 -2.65 -7.47 -2.88
N GLY A 4 -2.03 -8.06 -1.86
CA GLY A 4 -0.63 -7.82 -1.53
C GLY A 4 0.35 -8.34 -2.58
N PHE A 5 0.02 -9.45 -3.25
CA PHE A 5 0.79 -9.93 -4.40
C PHE A 5 0.76 -8.93 -5.56
N PHE A 6 -0.41 -8.40 -5.91
CA PHE A 6 -0.52 -7.38 -6.95
C PHE A 6 0.26 -6.12 -6.63
N ILE A 7 0.13 -5.62 -5.39
CA ILE A 7 0.87 -4.44 -4.95
C ILE A 7 2.38 -4.69 -5.02
N ALA A 8 2.85 -5.85 -4.55
CA ALA A 8 4.27 -6.20 -4.64
C ALA A 8 4.78 -6.28 -6.09
N LYS A 9 3.96 -6.83 -7.01
CA LYS A 9 4.31 -6.92 -8.43
C LYS A 9 4.32 -5.54 -9.11
N TYR A 10 3.33 -4.70 -8.83
CA TYR A 10 3.28 -3.31 -9.28
C TYR A 10 4.50 -2.54 -8.76
N LEU A 11 4.79 -2.65 -7.46
CA LEU A 11 5.92 -1.96 -6.84
C LEU A 11 7.25 -2.37 -7.47
N LYS A 12 7.46 -3.67 -7.74
CA LYS A 12 8.67 -4.14 -8.43
C LYS A 12 8.80 -3.62 -9.86
N ARG A 13 7.70 -3.26 -10.53
CA ARG A 13 7.71 -2.66 -11.87
C ARG A 13 7.95 -1.15 -11.85
N HIS A 14 7.31 -0.45 -10.92
CA HIS A 14 7.27 1.03 -10.89
C HIS A 14 8.27 1.67 -9.92
N LEU A 15 8.72 0.94 -8.90
CA LEU A 15 9.74 1.35 -7.95
C LEU A 15 10.75 0.21 -7.72
N PRO A 16 11.44 -0.29 -8.78
CA PRO A 16 12.33 -1.43 -8.65
C PRO A 16 13.51 -1.12 -7.71
N LEU A 17 13.96 -2.12 -6.95
CA LEU A 17 15.27 -2.07 -6.32
C LEU A 17 16.35 -2.06 -7.41
N ARG A 18 17.23 -1.08 -7.36
CA ARG A 18 18.32 -0.83 -8.33
C ARG A 18 19.61 -1.56 -7.91
N SER A 19 19.79 -1.80 -6.62
CA SER A 19 20.96 -2.49 -6.09
C SER A 19 20.62 -3.36 -4.86
N PRO A 20 21.49 -4.31 -4.48
CA PRO A 20 21.36 -5.07 -3.23
C PRO A 20 21.47 -4.22 -1.95
N ASP A 21 21.98 -2.98 -2.04
CA ASP A 21 22.06 -2.06 -0.90
C ASP A 21 20.71 -1.36 -0.63
N GLU A 22 19.77 -1.43 -1.58
CA GLU A 22 18.45 -0.88 -1.42
C GLU A 22 17.48 -1.91 -0.84
N ARG A 23 16.50 -1.41 -0.08
CA ARG A 23 15.40 -2.21 0.46
C ARG A 23 14.10 -1.43 0.39
N TYR A 24 12.99 -2.15 0.51
CA TYR A 24 11.70 -1.50 0.73
C TYR A 24 11.50 -1.18 2.21
N VAL A 25 10.90 -0.02 2.47
CA VAL A 25 10.27 0.32 3.74
C VAL A 25 8.82 0.68 3.45
N ILE A 26 7.89 0.04 4.14
CA ILE A 26 6.45 0.14 3.87
C ILE A 26 5.75 0.71 5.08
N LEU A 27 4.99 1.79 4.87
CA LEU A 27 3.98 2.22 5.81
C LEU A 27 2.66 1.61 5.34
N SER A 28 2.11 0.71 6.16
CA SER A 28 0.80 0.10 5.91
C SER A 28 -0.29 0.93 6.58
N LEU A 29 -0.99 1.71 5.77
CA LEU A 29 -2.10 2.56 6.19
C LEU A 29 -3.18 2.57 5.09
N PRO A 30 -4.35 1.94 5.30
CA PRO A 30 -4.68 1.08 6.43
C PRO A 30 -4.07 -0.33 6.30
N PRO A 31 -3.90 -1.06 7.42
CA PRO A 31 -3.50 -2.45 7.41
C PRO A 31 -4.66 -3.38 7.05
N TRP A 32 -4.31 -4.41 6.27
CA TRP A 32 -5.16 -5.57 6.00
C TRP A 32 -4.29 -6.74 5.54
N CYS A 33 -4.90 -7.87 5.16
CA CYS A 33 -4.23 -9.09 4.71
C CYS A 33 -3.27 -8.96 3.50
N LYS A 34 -3.01 -7.77 2.96
CA LYS A 34 -1.89 -7.53 2.02
C LYS A 34 -0.54 -7.57 2.73
N ASP A 35 -0.50 -7.21 4.01
CA ASP A 35 0.75 -6.95 4.72
C ASP A 35 1.54 -8.25 4.98
N ASP A 36 0.83 -9.36 5.17
CA ASP A 36 1.43 -10.69 5.27
C ASP A 36 2.17 -11.08 3.97
N ALA A 37 1.63 -10.68 2.81
CA ALA A 37 2.30 -10.92 1.54
C ALA A 37 3.57 -10.09 1.41
N PHE A 38 3.62 -8.87 1.94
CA PHE A 38 4.81 -8.01 1.89
C PHE A 38 5.98 -8.62 2.67
N GLN A 39 5.71 -9.20 3.84
CA GLN A 39 6.71 -9.87 4.65
C GLN A 39 7.46 -10.96 3.87
N VAL A 40 6.73 -11.74 3.06
CA VAL A 40 7.30 -12.83 2.27
C VAL A 40 7.87 -12.35 0.93
N LEU A 41 7.11 -11.56 0.17
CA LEU A 41 7.43 -11.21 -1.23
C LEU A 41 8.44 -10.06 -1.35
N LEU A 42 8.50 -9.19 -0.35
CA LEU A 42 9.32 -7.98 -0.31
C LEU A 42 10.35 -8.00 0.84
N ASN A 43 10.35 -9.05 1.67
CA ASN A 43 11.25 -9.19 2.81
C ASN A 43 11.12 -8.04 3.85
N THR A 44 9.92 -7.47 3.95
CA THR A 44 9.60 -6.32 4.81
C THR A 44 8.85 -6.78 6.05
N THR A 45 9.54 -7.00 7.16
CA THR A 45 8.92 -7.36 8.45
C THR A 45 9.07 -6.23 9.47
N PRO A 46 8.22 -6.18 10.51
CA PRO A 46 8.40 -5.23 11.61
C PRO A 46 9.78 -5.37 12.28
N GLY A 47 10.24 -6.61 12.49
CA GLY A 47 11.56 -6.87 13.09
C GLY A 47 12.76 -6.45 12.23
N LYS A 48 12.56 -6.24 10.92
CA LYS A 48 13.59 -5.69 10.01
C LYS A 48 13.47 -4.18 9.83
N SER A 49 12.55 -3.52 10.53
CA SER A 49 12.20 -2.11 10.30
C SER A 49 11.82 -1.85 8.84
N GLY A 50 11.17 -2.82 8.20
CA GLY A 50 10.74 -2.75 6.80
C GLY A 50 9.23 -2.56 6.65
N LEU A 51 8.46 -2.77 7.72
CA LEU A 51 7.01 -2.66 7.72
C LEU A 51 6.53 -1.98 8.99
N TYR A 52 5.84 -0.85 8.83
CA TYR A 52 5.22 -0.07 9.89
C TYR A 52 3.71 -0.12 9.71
N VAL A 53 3.00 -0.66 10.70
CA VAL A 53 1.55 -0.84 10.66
C VAL A 53 0.87 0.33 11.37
N ILE A 54 0.09 1.11 10.62
CA ILE A 54 -0.57 2.31 11.13
C ILE A 54 -2.09 2.15 10.95
N PRO A 55 -2.82 1.76 12.01
CA PRO A 55 -4.26 1.58 11.92
C PRO A 55 -4.96 2.91 11.66
N LEU A 56 -5.91 2.91 10.71
CA LEU A 56 -6.79 4.06 10.45
C LEU A 56 -8.17 3.79 11.04
N ASN A 57 -8.59 4.63 11.99
CA ASN A 57 -9.96 4.64 12.50
C ASN A 57 -10.92 5.38 11.55
N GLU A 58 -12.22 5.31 11.81
CA GLU A 58 -13.25 5.94 10.97
C GLU A 58 -13.08 7.47 10.86
N ARG A 59 -12.64 8.14 11.94
CA ARG A 59 -12.31 9.58 11.90
C ARG A 59 -11.20 9.88 10.90
N SER A 60 -10.16 9.05 10.85
CA SER A 60 -9.02 9.23 9.94
C SER A 60 -9.41 8.90 8.50
N LYS A 61 -10.16 7.81 8.28
CA LYS A 61 -10.69 7.47 6.96
C LYS A 61 -11.63 8.56 6.42
N GLY A 62 -12.46 9.15 7.28
CA GLY A 62 -13.42 10.20 6.91
C GLY A 62 -12.79 11.50 6.42
N ARG A 63 -11.55 11.79 6.83
CA ARG A 63 -10.79 12.97 6.39
C ARG A 63 -9.96 12.76 5.13
N LEU A 64 -9.87 11.53 4.62
CA LEU A 64 -9.09 11.26 3.42
C LEU A 64 -9.60 12.11 2.25
N ARG A 65 -8.66 12.78 1.57
CA ARG A 65 -8.95 13.48 0.31
C ARG A 65 -9.56 12.50 -0.71
N PRO A 66 -10.41 12.95 -1.65
CA PRO A 66 -11.09 12.08 -2.61
C PRO A 66 -10.17 11.09 -3.35
N GLU A 67 -9.00 11.55 -3.77
CA GLU A 67 -7.96 10.77 -4.45
C GLU A 67 -7.32 9.69 -3.55
N ALA A 68 -7.27 9.94 -2.24
CA ALA A 68 -6.68 9.03 -1.25
C ALA A 68 -7.67 7.98 -0.72
N ARG A 69 -8.93 7.97 -1.17
CA ARG A 69 -9.95 7.00 -0.70
C ARG A 69 -9.63 5.54 -1.02
N THR A 70 -8.73 5.30 -1.98
CA THR A 70 -8.28 3.95 -2.34
C THR A 70 -6.97 3.57 -1.68
N LEU A 71 -6.44 4.41 -0.78
CA LEU A 71 -5.12 4.24 -0.15
C LEU A 71 -4.90 2.81 0.36
N ALA A 72 -3.79 2.23 -0.07
CA ALA A 72 -3.33 0.91 0.33
C ALA A 72 -1.98 0.96 1.07
N GLY A 73 -1.26 2.08 0.99
CA GLY A 73 -0.05 2.28 1.75
C GLY A 73 0.91 3.23 1.08
N VAL A 74 2.06 3.40 1.73
CA VAL A 74 3.17 4.21 1.24
C VAL A 74 4.40 3.33 1.21
N TYR A 75 5.09 3.32 0.07
CA TYR A 75 6.13 2.35 -0.25
C TYR A 75 7.37 3.11 -0.64
N PHE A 76 8.44 2.93 0.12
CA PHE A 76 9.70 3.62 -0.11
C PHE A 76 10.76 2.65 -0.58
N ARG A 77 11.61 3.10 -1.49
CA ARG A 77 12.90 2.49 -1.76
C ARG A 77 13.98 3.28 -1.03
N VAL A 78 14.68 2.62 -0.12
CA VAL A 78 15.66 3.24 0.77
C VAL A 78 17.02 2.59 0.56
N SER A 79 18.06 3.41 0.40
CA SER A 79 19.46 2.98 0.41
C SER A 79 19.97 2.83 1.85
N ARG A 80 20.71 1.77 2.17
CA ARG A 80 21.30 1.59 3.51
C ARG A 80 22.45 2.55 3.78
N SER A 81 23.15 2.96 2.73
CA SER A 81 24.27 3.91 2.77
C SER A 81 23.86 5.37 3.02
N GLY A 82 22.56 5.66 3.11
CA GLY A 82 22.04 7.03 3.14
C GLY A 82 22.00 7.60 1.73
N GLY A 83 20.86 8.18 1.36
CA GLY A 83 20.62 8.69 0.01
C GLY A 83 19.17 9.12 -0.18
N PRO A 84 18.81 9.63 -1.37
CA PRO A 84 17.45 10.05 -1.66
C PRO A 84 16.49 8.88 -1.49
N THR A 85 15.43 9.09 -0.71
CA THR A 85 14.37 8.10 -0.50
C THR A 85 13.22 8.42 -1.42
N GLU A 86 13.10 7.64 -2.49
CA GLU A 86 11.98 7.71 -3.43
C GLU A 86 10.83 6.81 -2.93
N GLY A 87 9.60 7.22 -3.14
CA GLY A 87 8.44 6.46 -2.71
C GLY A 87 7.21 6.64 -3.58
N LEU A 88 6.30 5.68 -3.45
CA LEU A 88 4.99 5.67 -4.10
C LEU A 88 3.92 5.57 -3.02
N ILE A 89 2.89 6.41 -3.15
CA ILE A 89 1.62 6.23 -2.46
C ILE A 89 0.73 5.41 -3.40
N LEU A 90 0.39 4.19 -3.00
CA LEU A 90 -0.39 3.29 -3.85
C LEU A 90 -1.81 3.14 -3.32
N GLY A 91 -2.76 2.99 -4.25
CA GLY A 91 -4.13 2.65 -3.95
C GLY A 91 -4.54 1.30 -4.56
N PHE A 92 -5.58 0.69 -3.99
CA PHE A 92 -6.18 -0.55 -4.47
C PHE A 92 -7.65 -0.34 -4.89
N ARG A 93 -8.01 -0.79 -6.09
CA ARG A 93 -9.32 -0.60 -6.72
C ARG A 93 -10.26 -1.75 -6.38
N TRP A 94 -10.68 -1.87 -5.12
CA TRP A 94 -11.67 -2.87 -4.71
C TRP A 94 -12.97 -2.79 -5.51
N LYS A 95 -13.45 -1.56 -5.78
CA LYS A 95 -14.64 -1.33 -6.61
C LYS A 95 -14.52 -1.91 -8.01
N GLU A 96 -13.33 -1.92 -8.59
CA GLU A 96 -13.11 -2.50 -9.92
C GLU A 96 -13.21 -4.02 -9.88
N ALA A 97 -12.61 -4.67 -8.87
CA ALA A 97 -12.75 -6.11 -8.67
C ALA A 97 -14.22 -6.51 -8.48
N TYR A 98 -14.97 -5.77 -7.66
CA TYR A 98 -16.39 -6.02 -7.44
C TYR A 98 -17.21 -5.80 -8.72
N ARG A 99 -16.88 -4.76 -9.50
CA ARG A 99 -17.54 -4.48 -10.79
C ARG A 99 -17.34 -5.61 -11.79
N LEU A 100 -16.13 -6.15 -11.90
CA LEU A 100 -15.82 -7.27 -12.81
C LEU A 100 -16.57 -8.56 -12.45
N LEU A 101 -16.86 -8.77 -11.16
CA LEU A 101 -17.64 -9.91 -10.67
C LEU A 101 -19.15 -9.66 -10.63
N GLY A 102 -19.61 -8.45 -10.91
CA GLY A 102 -21.02 -8.09 -10.76
C GLY A 102 -21.51 -8.07 -9.30
N ILE A 103 -20.61 -7.85 -8.33
CA ILE A 103 -20.96 -7.74 -6.91
C ILE A 103 -21.54 -6.34 -6.65
N PRO A 104 -22.83 -6.20 -6.26
CA PRO A 104 -23.51 -4.91 -6.24
C PRO A 104 -23.20 -4.06 -5.00
N ARG A 105 -22.83 -4.69 -3.88
CA ARG A 105 -22.47 -4.01 -2.64
C ARG A 105 -21.20 -4.59 -2.06
N GLU A 106 -20.34 -3.74 -1.53
CA GLU A 106 -19.09 -4.15 -0.89
C GLU A 106 -19.33 -5.11 0.29
N ALA A 107 -20.43 -4.94 1.03
CA ALA A 107 -20.82 -5.85 2.11
C ALA A 107 -21.02 -7.30 1.61
N ASP A 108 -21.40 -7.50 0.35
CA ASP A 108 -21.61 -8.83 -0.22
C ASP A 108 -20.28 -9.51 -0.57
N ALA A 109 -19.16 -8.77 -0.67
CA ALA A 109 -17.86 -9.32 -1.05
C ALA A 109 -17.33 -10.36 -0.05
N PHE A 110 -17.76 -10.30 1.22
CA PHE A 110 -17.33 -11.21 2.28
C PHE A 110 -18.11 -12.52 2.34
N ARG A 111 -19.09 -12.73 1.45
CA ARG A 111 -19.75 -14.02 1.28
C ARG A 111 -18.74 -15.03 0.71
N LEU A 112 -18.78 -16.27 1.17
CA LEU A 112 -17.79 -17.29 0.83
C LEU A 112 -17.66 -17.49 -0.69
N GLU A 113 -18.79 -17.53 -1.40
CA GLU A 113 -18.85 -17.63 -2.85
C GLU A 113 -18.16 -16.45 -3.57
N ASN A 114 -18.27 -15.24 -3.02
CA ASN A 114 -17.67 -14.04 -3.59
C ASN A 114 -16.18 -13.94 -3.26
N LEU A 115 -15.75 -14.43 -2.10
CA LEU A 115 -14.32 -14.55 -1.78
C LEU A 115 -13.62 -15.52 -2.74
N LEU A 116 -14.22 -16.68 -3.02
CA LEU A 116 -13.70 -17.62 -4.00
C LEU A 116 -13.70 -17.04 -5.41
N ALA A 117 -14.78 -16.35 -5.80
CA ALA A 117 -14.86 -15.69 -7.10
C ALA A 117 -13.80 -14.58 -7.26
N LEU A 118 -13.49 -13.83 -6.19
CA LEU A 118 -12.42 -12.84 -6.17
C LEU A 118 -11.05 -13.49 -6.40
N ASP A 119 -10.75 -14.61 -5.74
CA ASP A 119 -9.48 -15.29 -5.95
C ASP A 119 -9.36 -15.87 -7.36
N LEU A 120 -10.44 -16.43 -7.92
CA LEU A 120 -10.47 -16.89 -9.32
C LEU A 120 -10.29 -15.73 -10.31
N LEU A 121 -10.99 -14.61 -10.11
CA LEU A 121 -10.79 -13.41 -10.91
C LEU A 121 -9.34 -12.97 -10.83
N PHE A 122 -8.79 -12.83 -9.63
CA PHE A 122 -7.41 -12.39 -9.46
C PHE A 122 -6.40 -13.34 -10.14
N ALA A 123 -6.66 -14.65 -10.18
CA ALA A 123 -5.84 -15.60 -10.92
C ALA A 123 -5.75 -15.27 -12.42
N GLU A 124 -6.83 -14.77 -13.04
CA GLU A 124 -6.85 -14.35 -14.46
C GLU A 124 -6.06 -13.07 -14.76
N TYR A 125 -5.72 -12.31 -13.71
CA TYR A 125 -5.06 -11.01 -13.81
C TYR A 125 -3.67 -10.98 -13.16
N LEU A 126 -3.10 -12.12 -12.76
CA LEU A 126 -1.81 -12.19 -12.05
C LEU A 126 -0.68 -11.41 -12.73
N ASP A 127 -0.70 -11.27 -14.06
CA ASP A 127 0.31 -10.51 -14.84
C ASP A 127 -0.02 -9.04 -15.09
N ARG A 128 -1.21 -8.59 -14.67
CA ARG A 128 -1.78 -7.25 -14.90
C ARG A 128 -2.18 -6.57 -13.58
N PRO A 129 -1.25 -6.38 -12.61
CA PRO A 129 -1.52 -5.71 -11.35
C PRO A 129 -2.10 -4.29 -11.51
N GLU A 130 -1.83 -3.61 -12.62
CA GLU A 130 -2.28 -2.26 -12.93
C GLU A 130 -3.82 -2.15 -13.04
N VAL A 131 -4.51 -3.27 -13.23
CA VAL A 131 -5.99 -3.33 -13.18
C VAL A 131 -6.51 -3.00 -11.78
N PHE A 132 -5.81 -3.44 -10.74
CA PHE A 132 -6.24 -3.29 -9.36
C PHE A 132 -5.40 -2.32 -8.54
N VAL A 133 -4.16 -2.06 -8.95
CA VAL A 133 -3.22 -1.18 -8.25
C VAL A 133 -2.95 0.05 -9.09
N HIS A 134 -2.88 1.20 -8.44
CA HIS A 134 -2.53 2.46 -9.10
C HIS A 134 -1.72 3.37 -8.18
N THR A 135 -0.92 4.25 -8.79
CA THR A 135 -0.20 5.29 -8.07
C THR A 135 -1.12 6.46 -7.79
N ILE A 136 -1.33 6.78 -6.51
CA ILE A 136 -2.02 8.00 -6.07
C ILE A 136 -1.08 9.19 -6.24
N ARG A 137 0.18 9.04 -5.82
CA ARG A 137 1.21 10.08 -5.87
C ARG A 137 2.61 9.48 -5.78
N GLU A 138 3.57 10.10 -6.47
CA GLU A 138 5.00 9.86 -6.24
C GLU A 138 5.53 10.83 -5.19
N ILE A 139 6.40 10.38 -4.30
CA ILE A 139 6.95 11.20 -3.23
C ILE A 139 8.46 10.98 -3.13
N ASN A 140 9.18 12.02 -2.74
CA ASN A 140 10.59 11.96 -2.41
C ASN A 140 10.78 12.57 -1.03
N LEU A 141 11.45 11.86 -0.13
CA LEU A 141 11.81 12.44 1.16
C LEU A 141 13.05 13.31 1.00
N LEU A 142 13.12 14.36 1.81
CA LEU A 142 14.30 15.22 1.89
C LEU A 142 15.52 14.43 2.34
N GLU A 143 16.70 14.89 1.94
CA GLU A 143 17.96 14.27 2.36
C GLU A 143 18.06 14.24 3.89
N GLY A 144 18.36 13.06 4.44
CA GLY A 144 18.42 12.81 5.88
C GLY A 144 17.09 12.43 6.54
N THR A 145 15.94 12.63 5.88
CA THR A 145 14.64 12.16 6.36
C THR A 145 14.45 10.68 6.04
N ARG A 146 13.97 9.91 7.01
CA ARG A 146 13.68 8.48 6.87
C ARG A 146 12.18 8.23 6.93
N PRO A 147 11.69 7.14 6.33
CA PRO A 147 10.29 6.74 6.49
C PRO A 147 9.87 6.58 7.96
N GLU A 148 10.81 6.23 8.84
CA GLU A 148 10.58 6.10 10.28
C GLU A 148 10.19 7.41 10.97
N ASP A 149 10.59 8.56 10.41
CA ASP A 149 10.25 9.87 10.97
C ASP A 149 8.76 10.18 10.80
N LEU A 150 8.13 9.63 9.76
CA LEU A 150 6.70 9.79 9.45
C LEU A 150 5.78 9.01 10.40
N VAL A 151 6.33 8.09 11.19
CA VAL A 151 5.57 7.20 12.09
C VAL A 151 5.90 7.40 13.56
N GLN A 152 6.62 8.49 13.89
CA GLN A 152 6.90 8.83 15.27
C GLN A 152 5.61 9.17 16.03
N PRO A 153 5.52 8.86 17.34
CA PRO A 153 4.40 9.27 18.16
C PRO A 153 4.10 10.77 18.04
N GLY A 154 2.82 11.11 17.85
CA GLY A 154 2.36 12.49 17.65
C GLY A 154 2.38 12.98 16.21
N THR A 155 2.91 12.20 15.26
CA THR A 155 2.89 12.55 13.83
C THR A 155 1.59 12.11 13.18
N ASP A 156 0.82 13.06 12.60
CA ASP A 156 -0.27 12.71 11.69
C ASP A 156 0.31 12.39 10.30
N VAL A 157 0.60 11.12 10.06
CA VAL A 157 1.17 10.62 8.80
C VAL A 157 0.31 10.98 7.57
N LEU A 158 -1.02 11.05 7.73
CA LEU A 158 -1.90 11.38 6.61
C LEU A 158 -1.77 12.85 6.24
N ALA A 159 -1.70 13.74 7.24
CA ALA A 159 -1.48 15.15 7.01
C ALA A 159 -0.07 15.45 6.49
N ALA A 160 0.95 14.78 7.05
CA ALA A 160 2.35 14.93 6.62
C ALA A 160 2.56 14.54 5.15
N LEU A 161 1.76 13.62 4.62
CA LEU A 161 1.78 13.18 3.23
C LEU A 161 0.71 13.85 2.36
N ASP A 162 -0.01 14.85 2.90
CA ASP A 162 -1.08 15.58 2.23
C ASP A 162 -2.20 14.65 1.68
N LEU A 163 -2.52 13.60 2.44
CA LEU A 163 -3.60 12.66 2.16
C LEU A 163 -4.90 13.01 2.91
N ALA A 164 -4.82 13.84 3.93
CA ALA A 164 -5.94 14.33 4.73
C ALA A 164 -5.61 15.69 5.36
N ASP A 165 -6.63 16.46 5.73
CA ASP A 165 -6.45 17.66 6.55
C ASP A 165 -5.97 17.27 7.97
N PRO A 166 -5.16 18.08 8.68
CA PRO A 166 -4.67 17.77 10.03
C PRO A 166 -5.77 17.40 11.06
N LEU A 167 -5.40 16.58 12.05
CA LEU A 167 -6.28 16.15 13.16
C LEU A 167 -6.69 17.24 14.14
#